data_AF-A0A0B6Z5D5-F1
#
_entry.id   AF-A0A0B6Z5D5-F1
#
_cell.length_a   1.000
_cell.length_b   1.000
_cell.length_c   1.000
_cell.angle_alpha   90.00
_cell.angle_beta   90.00
_cell.angle_gamma   90.00
#
_symmetry.space_group_name_H-M   'P 1'
#
loop_
_entity.id
_entity.type
_entity.pdbx_description
1 polymer ?
#
loop_
_entity_poly.entity_id
_entity_poly.type
_entity_poly.pdbx_seq_one_letter_code
_entity_poly.pdbx_strand_id
1 'polypeptide(L)'
;KMWEECLPHIEFAYNRSLHSTTKMCPFEIVYGFLPRAPIDLLHLPSSEKVNFDAKEHAELILKMHELTKENIERMNAKYKLAGDKGRKHVV
;
A
#
# COMPACT_ATOMS: atom_id res chain seq x y z
N LYS A 1 -0.96 24.25 -15.87
CA LYS A 1 0.45 23.95 -16.19
C LYS A 1 1.26 23.53 -14.96
N MET A 2 1.23 24.24 -13.83
CA MET A 2 1.96 23.79 -12.61
C MET A 2 1.55 22.41 -12.07
N TRP A 3 0.28 22.03 -12.20
CA TRP A 3 -0.19 20.73 -11.69
C TRP A 3 0.47 19.53 -12.41
N GLU A 4 0.83 19.69 -13.69
CA GLU A 4 1.50 18.65 -14.49
C GLU A 4 2.90 18.37 -13.95
N GLU A 5 3.63 19.41 -13.54
CA GLU A 5 4.97 19.32 -12.93
C GLU A 5 4.92 18.68 -11.53
N CYS A 6 3.80 18.83 -10.82
CA CYS A 6 3.60 18.22 -9.51
C CYS A 6 3.12 16.77 -9.58
N LEU A 7 2.66 16.26 -10.73
CA LEU A 7 2.11 14.91 -10.87
C LEU A 7 3.03 13.81 -10.32
N PRO A 8 4.34 13.77 -10.65
CA PRO A 8 5.21 12.71 -10.13
C PRO A 8 5.35 12.73 -8.61
N HIS A 9 5.33 13.94 -8.02
CA HIS A 9 5.43 14.12 -6.57
C HIS A 9 4.15 13.65 -5.87
N ILE A 10 2.99 13.96 -6.44
CA ILE A 10 1.69 13.55 -5.92
C ILE A 10 1.53 12.03 -6.04
N GLU A 11 1.88 11.45 -7.19
CA GLU A 11 1.86 10.01 -7.42
C GLU A 11 2.77 9.28 -6.42
N PHE A 12 4.00 9.75 -6.24
CA PHE A 12 4.92 9.17 -5.26
C PHE A 12 4.36 9.26 -3.84
N ALA A 13 3.86 10.43 -3.43
CA ALA A 13 3.28 10.61 -2.11
C ALA A 13 2.08 9.69 -1.89
N TYR A 14 1.20 9.54 -2.89
CA TYR A 14 0.07 8.62 -2.83
C TYR A 14 0.53 7.16 -2.72
N ASN A 15 1.42 6.71 -3.60
CA ASN A 15 1.89 5.33 -3.64
C ASN A 15 2.72 4.93 -2.41
N ARG A 16 3.38 5.90 -1.75
CA ARG A 16 4.11 5.70 -0.48
C ARG A 16 3.19 5.74 0.74
N SER A 17 2.01 6.35 0.66
CA SER A 17 1.17 6.57 1.83
C SER A 17 0.44 5.31 2.28
N LEU A 18 0.20 5.21 3.59
CA LEU A 18 -0.62 4.15 4.17
C LEU A 18 -2.04 4.24 3.63
N HIS A 19 -2.48 3.21 2.90
CA HIS A 19 -3.82 3.19 2.32
C HIS A 19 -4.84 2.58 3.28
N SER A 20 -6.00 3.23 3.43
CA SER A 20 -6.98 2.90 4.47
C SER A 20 -7.62 1.52 4.29
N THR A 21 -7.77 1.07 3.05
CA THR A 21 -8.35 -0.23 2.68
C THR A 21 -7.37 -1.37 2.91
N THR A 22 -6.15 -1.25 2.38
CA THR A 22 -5.14 -2.31 2.41
C THR A 22 -4.37 -2.35 3.72
N LYS A 23 -4.38 -1.25 4.49
CA LYS A 23 -3.56 -1.02 5.68
C LYS A 23 -2.05 -1.10 5.41
N MET A 24 -1.66 -0.93 4.15
CA MET A 24 -0.27 -0.99 3.67
C MET A 24 -0.07 0.05 2.57
N CYS A 25 1.18 0.33 2.22
CA CYS A 25 1.51 1.30 1.18
C CYS A 25 1.38 0.63 -0.20
N PRO A 26 0.69 1.23 -1.19
CA PRO A 26 0.54 0.64 -2.53
C PRO A 26 1.87 0.23 -3.19
N PHE A 27 2.90 1.07 -3.06
CA PHE A 27 4.24 0.78 -3.59
C PHE A 27 4.85 -0.47 -2.93
N GLU A 28 4.75 -0.57 -1.61
CA GLU A 28 5.28 -1.71 -0.85
C GLU A 28 4.60 -3.01 -1.26
N ILE A 29 3.28 -2.99 -1.49
CA ILE A 29 2.51 -4.16 -1.94
C ILE A 29 3.03 -4.66 -3.30
N VAL A 30 3.36 -3.76 -4.22
CA VAL A 30 3.79 -4.11 -5.59
C VAL A 30 5.25 -4.58 -5.60
N TYR A 31 6.13 -3.90 -4.86
CA TYR A 31 7.58 -4.08 -5.00
C TYR A 31 8.24 -4.82 -3.83
N GLY A 32 7.51 -5.05 -2.73
CA GLY A 32 8.01 -5.74 -1.54
C GLY A 32 8.86 -4.86 -0.60
N PHE A 33 8.98 -3.56 -0.86
CA PHE A 33 9.71 -2.63 0.00
C PHE A 33 9.08 -1.24 0.01
N LEU A 34 9.23 -0.53 1.14
CA LEU A 34 8.89 0.88 1.20
C LEU A 34 9.91 1.68 0.37
N PRO A 35 9.47 2.54 -0.57
CA PRO A 35 10.40 3.31 -1.38
C PRO A 35 11.27 4.19 -0.48
N ARG A 36 12.39 4.74 -0.96
CA ARG A 36 13.11 5.78 -0.20
C ARG A 36 12.62 7.15 -0.63
N ALA A 37 12.21 7.97 0.33
CA ALA A 37 11.92 9.38 0.10
C ALA A 37 13.24 10.19 0.17
N PRO A 38 13.29 11.40 -0.41
CA PRO A 38 14.48 12.25 -0.35
C PRO A 38 15.01 12.49 1.07
N ILE A 39 14.13 12.53 2.08
CA ILE A 39 14.52 12.64 3.49
C ILE A 39 15.27 11.39 4.01
N ASP A 40 14.98 10.22 3.46
CA ASP A 40 15.63 8.95 3.82
C ASP A 40 17.03 8.81 3.19
N LEU A 41 17.41 9.73 2.28
CA LEU A 41 18.73 9.76 1.62
C LEU A 41 19.77 10.55 2.43
N LEU A 42 19.36 11.18 3.53
CA LEU A 42 20.32 11.74 4.49
C LEU A 42 21.20 10.60 4.99
N HIS A 43 22.51 10.85 5.15
CA HIS A 43 23.49 9.85 5.60
C HIS A 43 23.16 9.39 7.03
N LEU A 44 22.22 8.45 7.17
CA LEU A 44 22.04 7.69 8.39
C LEU A 44 23.13 6.61 8.43
N PRO A 45 23.76 6.34 9.59
CA PRO A 45 24.61 5.17 9.73
C PRO A 45 23.80 3.95 9.30
N SER A 46 24.36 3.15 8.41
CA SER A 46 23.66 2.07 7.70
C SER A 46 22.96 1.15 8.70
N SER A 47 21.67 1.38 8.95
CA SER A 47 20.80 0.36 9.52
C SER A 47 20.72 -0.72 8.45
N GLU A 48 21.12 -1.92 8.86
CA GLU A 48 21.39 -3.11 8.06
C GLU A 48 20.60 -3.17 6.74
N LYS A 49 21.33 -3.16 5.63
CA LYS A 49 20.81 -3.77 4.41
C LYS A 49 20.65 -5.25 4.74
N VAL A 50 19.45 -5.65 5.15
CA VAL A 50 19.11 -7.06 5.31
C VAL A 50 19.14 -7.64 3.90
N ASN A 51 20.24 -8.29 3.54
CA ASN A 51 20.30 -9.10 2.32
C ASN A 51 19.43 -10.32 2.57
N PHE A 52 18.14 -10.21 2.28
CA PHE A 52 17.24 -11.36 2.33
C PHE A 52 17.67 -12.38 1.28
N ASP A 53 17.63 -13.66 1.66
CA ASP A 53 17.65 -14.71 0.66
C ASP A 53 16.44 -14.55 -0.27
N ALA A 54 16.60 -14.90 -1.55
CA ALA A 54 15.55 -14.73 -2.55
C ALA A 54 14.26 -15.47 -2.16
N LYS A 55 14.38 -16.64 -1.49
CA LYS A 55 13.24 -17.42 -1.03
C LYS A 55 12.51 -16.71 0.12
N GLU A 56 13.24 -16.20 1.10
CA GLU A 56 12.65 -15.48 2.23
C GLU A 56 11.91 -14.22 1.76
N HIS A 57 12.48 -13.49 0.79
CA HIS A 57 11.83 -12.32 0.22
C HIS A 57 10.53 -12.69 -0.53
N ALA A 58 10.54 -13.78 -1.30
CA ALA A 58 9.34 -14.26 -1.97
C ALA A 58 8.23 -14.68 -0.99
N GLU A 59 8.59 -15.41 0.08
CA GLU A 59 7.64 -15.81 1.12
C GLU A 59 7.04 -14.59 1.84
N LEU A 60 7.85 -13.57 2.12
CA LEU A 60 7.39 -12.31 2.69
C LEU A 60 6.37 -11.61 1.78
N ILE A 61 6.68 -11.48 0.49
CA ILE A 61 5.78 -10.85 -0.50
C ILE A 61 4.46 -11.61 -0.59
N LEU A 62 4.49 -12.95 -0.64
CA LEU A 62 3.27 -13.77 -0.68
C LEU A 62 2.40 -13.54 0.55
N LYS A 63 2.99 -13.51 1.74
CA LYS A 63 2.26 -13.23 2.99
C LYS A 63 1.66 -11.83 3.01
N MET A 64 2.40 -10.84 2.52
CA MET A 64 1.93 -9.47 2.38
C MET A 64 0.74 -9.38 1.41
N HIS A 65 0.77 -10.11 0.30
CA HIS A 65 -0.34 -10.18 -0.66
C HIS A 65 -1.58 -10.82 -0.06
N GLU A 66 -1.43 -11.92 0.69
CA GLU A 66 -2.56 -12.56 1.36
C GLU A 66 -3.22 -11.60 2.36
N LEU A 67 -2.43 -10.95 3.22
CA LEU A 67 -2.95 -9.96 4.17
C LEU A 67 -3.62 -8.78 3.46
N THR A 68 -3.06 -8.31 2.35
CA THR A 68 -3.65 -7.24 1.53
C THR A 68 -5.03 -7.64 1.03
N LYS A 69 -5.15 -8.86 0.52
CA LYS A 69 -6.41 -9.41 0.01
C LYS A 69 -7.47 -9.51 1.11
N GLU A 70 -7.13 -10.09 2.26
CA GLU A 70 -8.04 -10.17 3.41
C GLU A 70 -8.54 -8.78 3.86
N ASN A 71 -7.65 -7.79 3.88
CA ASN A 71 -7.99 -6.41 4.24
C ASN A 71 -8.97 -5.79 3.23
N ILE A 72 -8.74 -5.99 1.93
CA ILE A 72 -9.64 -5.53 0.87
C ILE A 72 -11.01 -6.20 0.99
N GLU A 73 -11.07 -7.51 1.16
CA GLU A 73 -12.34 -8.25 1.31
C GLU A 73 -13.14 -7.75 2.53
N ARG A 74 -12.48 -7.58 3.67
CA ARG A 74 -13.09 -7.04 4.90
C ARG A 74 -13.65 -5.65 4.68
N MET A 75 -12.90 -4.78 3.99
CA MET A 75 -13.34 -3.40 3.72
C MET A 75 -14.46 -3.35 2.69
N ASN A 76 -14.40 -4.18 1.64
CA ASN A 76 -15.48 -4.31 0.67
C ASN A 76 -16.79 -4.77 1.33
N ALA A 77 -16.73 -5.75 2.24
CA ALA A 77 -17.90 -6.16 3.01
C ALA A 77 -18.46 -5.00 3.86
N LYS A 78 -17.59 -4.23 4.51
CA LYS A 78 -17.99 -3.05 5.29
C LYS A 78 -18.66 -1.98 4.40
N TYR A 79 -18.08 -1.66 3.25
CA TYR A 79 -18.63 -0.68 2.32
C TYR A 79 -19.95 -1.15 1.71
N LYS A 80 -20.10 -2.44 1.43
CA LYS A 80 -21.36 -3.03 0.99
C LYS A 80 -22.45 -2.83 2.03
N LEU A 81 -22.21 -3.20 3.29
CA LEU A 81 -23.16 -3.00 4.38
C LEU A 81 -23.55 -1.53 4.56
N ALA A 82 -22.58 -0.62 4.45
CA ALA A 82 -22.84 0.82 4.54
C ALA A 82 -23.67 1.34 3.35
N GLY A 83 -23.39 0.88 2.13
CA GLY A 83 -24.12 1.27 0.92
C GLY A 83 -25.52 0.67 0.82
N ASP A 84 -25.73 -0.53 1.34
CA ASP A 84 -27.05 -1.17 1.39
C ASP A 84 -27.96 -0.57 2.48
N LYS A 85 -27.42 0.26 3.38
CA LYS A 85 -28.20 0.94 4.43
C LYS A 85 -29.26 1.86 3.80
N GLY A 86 -30.53 1.52 4.00
CA GLY A 86 -31.67 2.27 3.47
C GLY A 86 -32.10 1.86 2.06
N ARG A 87 -31.44 0.86 1.46
CA ARG A 87 -31.86 0.28 0.18
C ARG A 87 -33.12 -0.55 0.37
N LYS A 88 -34.22 -0.17 -0.30
CA LYS A 88 -35.45 -0.95 -0.32
C LYS A 88 -35.28 -2.14 -1.27
N HIS A 89 -35.71 -3.33 -0.85
CA HIS A 89 -35.74 -4.49 -1.72
C HIS A 89 -36.80 -4.24 -2.81
N VAL A 90 -36.37 -4.22 -4.07
CA VAL A 90 -37.29 -4.19 -5.20
C VAL A 90 -37.58 -5.65 -5.53
N VAL A 91 -38.83 -6.05 -5.29
CA VAL A 91 -39.37 -7.38 -5.61
C VAL A 91 -39.60 -7.48 -7.11
#